data_AF-A0A5N5T8Y0-F1
#
_entry.id   AF-A0A5N5T8Y0-F1
#
_cell.length_a   1.000
_cell.length_b   1.000
_cell.length_c   1.000
_cell.angle_alpha   90.00
_cell.angle_beta   90.00
_cell.angle_gamma   90.00
#
_symmetry.space_group_name_H-M   'P 1'
#
loop_
_entity.id
_entity.type
_entity.pdbx_description
1 polymer ?
#
loop_
_entity_poly.entity_id
_entity_poly.type
_entity_poly.pdbx_seq_one_letter_code
_entity_poly.pdbx_strand_id
1 'polypeptide(L)'
;MNAVLATKQLNGLHSRIGHLGATPSGMFCVDCETYYMVSGGAPGVQGGRKLHILHNTETPVTTSAVIDTGTKQVILSADLLFDLLLPRLSHMYQAKKNLKIESKGYRFEIGDFVVKVGSVTMSNGPVQRNTC
;
A
#
# COMPACT_ATOMS: atom_id res chain seq x y z
N MET A 1 0.09 8.49 22.47
CA MET A 1 1.31 7.81 22.97
C MET A 1 2.06 7.02 21.89
N ASN A 2 1.39 6.38 20.91
CA ASN A 2 2.06 5.58 19.86
C ASN A 2 2.73 6.36 18.71
N ALA A 3 2.19 7.50 18.28
CA ALA A 3 2.74 8.27 17.15
C ALA A 3 4.15 8.81 17.43
N VAL A 4 4.40 9.31 18.64
CA VAL A 4 5.70 9.87 19.05
C VAL A 4 6.79 8.80 19.10
N LEU A 5 6.44 7.58 19.53
CA LEU A 5 7.36 6.44 19.52
C LEU A 5 7.70 6.03 18.09
N ALA A 6 6.73 5.99 17.18
CA ALA A 6 6.96 5.70 15.77
C ALA A 6 7.90 6.73 15.11
N THR A 7 7.70 8.02 15.38
CA THR A 7 8.61 9.09 14.89
C THR A 7 10.02 8.93 15.43
N LYS A 8 10.18 8.57 16.72
CA LYS A 8 11.49 8.34 17.32
C LYS A 8 12.23 7.17 16.68
N GLN A 9 11.54 6.07 16.39
CA GLN A 9 12.13 4.91 15.71
C GLN A 9 12.52 5.24 14.26
N LEU A 10 11.67 5.97 13.55
CA LEU A 10 11.95 6.42 12.17
C LEU A 10 13.21 7.29 12.11
N ASN A 11 13.34 8.26 13.01
CA ASN A 11 14.54 9.11 13.11
C ASN A 11 15.80 8.30 13.46
N GLY A 12 15.68 7.30 14.33
CA GLY A 12 16.77 6.38 14.65
C GLY A 12 17.24 5.59 13.41
N LEU A 13 16.30 5.13 12.59
CA LEU A 13 16.61 4.40 11.36
C LEU A 13 17.24 5.31 10.29
N HIS A 14 16.76 6.55 10.13
CA HIS A 14 17.39 7.55 9.26
C HIS A 14 18.84 7.86 9.68
N SER A 15 19.08 7.99 10.99
CA SER A 15 20.45 8.20 11.48
C SER A 15 21.34 7.00 11.17
N ARG A 16 20.86 5.76 11.41
CA ARG A 16 21.62 4.55 11.14
C ARG A 16 21.94 4.37 9.67
N ILE A 17 20.98 4.61 8.77
CA ILE A 17 21.21 4.44 7.35
C ILE A 17 22.22 5.47 6.80
N GLY A 18 22.22 6.69 7.34
CA GLY A 18 23.25 7.69 7.04
C GLY A 18 24.65 7.25 7.49
N HIS A 19 24.77 6.65 8.69
CA HIS A 19 26.06 6.11 9.17
C HIS A 19 26.57 4.91 8.35
N LEU A 20 25.67 4.20 7.67
CA LEU A 20 26.04 3.14 6.73
C LEU A 20 26.52 3.70 5.37
N GLY A 21 26.54 5.02 5.19
CA GLY A 21 27.00 5.67 3.96
C GLY A 21 25.91 5.85 2.91
N ALA A 22 24.63 5.67 3.26
CA ALA A 22 23.54 5.87 2.31
C ALA A 22 23.29 7.37 2.05
N THR A 23 23.04 7.72 0.79
CA THR A 23 22.74 9.08 0.35
C THR A 23 21.23 9.28 0.19
N PRO A 24 20.63 10.39 0.63
CA PRO A 24 19.23 10.69 0.34
C PRO A 24 19.01 10.84 -1.16
N SER A 25 17.99 10.18 -1.69
CA SER A 25 17.74 10.08 -3.13
C SER A 25 16.26 10.28 -3.52
N GLY A 26 15.46 10.81 -2.59
CA GLY A 26 14.08 11.23 -2.84
C GLY A 26 13.11 10.89 -1.71
N MET A 27 11.83 10.87 -2.05
CA MET A 27 10.74 10.46 -1.17
C MET A 27 9.84 9.47 -1.91
N PHE A 28 9.10 8.65 -1.17
CA PHE A 28 8.12 7.73 -1.72
C PHE A 28 6.79 7.86 -0.97
N CYS A 29 5.71 7.56 -1.67
CA CYS A 29 4.37 7.44 -1.12
C CYS A 29 3.67 6.24 -1.77
N VAL A 30 3.13 5.35 -0.95
CA VAL A 30 2.36 4.18 -1.38
C VAL A 30 1.02 4.19 -0.66
N ASP A 31 -0.04 4.35 -1.42
CA ASP A 31 -1.41 4.20 -0.95
C ASP A 31 -1.87 2.75 -1.15
N CYS A 32 -2.74 2.27 -0.26
CA CYS A 32 -3.34 0.95 -0.35
C CYS A 32 -4.86 1.00 -0.08
N GLU A 33 -5.63 0.61 -1.10
CA GLU A 33 -7.06 0.40 -1.00
C GLU A 33 -7.37 -1.09 -0.84
N THR A 34 -8.31 -1.43 0.04
CA THR A 34 -8.71 -2.82 0.28
C THR A 34 -10.16 -3.05 -0.13
N TYR A 35 -10.36 -4.03 -1.00
CA TYR A 35 -11.66 -4.50 -1.45
C TYR A 35 -11.90 -5.91 -0.93
N TYR A 36 -13.13 -6.17 -0.51
CA TYR A 36 -13.59 -7.51 -0.14
C TYR A 36 -14.40 -8.08 -1.29
N MET A 37 -14.10 -9.32 -1.66
CA MET A 37 -14.94 -10.03 -2.61
C MET A 37 -16.30 -10.32 -1.94
N VAL A 38 -17.37 -9.82 -2.56
CA VAL A 38 -18.75 -10.15 -2.20
C VAL A 38 -18.93 -11.63 -2.51
N SER A 39 -19.25 -12.42 -1.50
CA SER A 39 -19.31 -13.88 -1.54
C SER A 39 -20.18 -14.39 -2.71
N GLY A 40 -19.53 -14.88 -3.76
CA GLY A 40 -20.08 -15.79 -4.77
C GLY A 40 -19.40 -17.17 -4.74
N GLY A 41 -18.70 -17.51 -3.65
CA GLY A 41 -18.00 -18.78 -3.49
C GLY A 41 -18.93 -19.88 -2.99
N ALA A 42 -18.78 -21.08 -3.57
CA ALA A 42 -19.46 -22.31 -3.19
C ALA A 42 -19.53 -22.54 -1.65
N PRO A 43 -20.57 -23.25 -1.16
CA PRO A 43 -20.75 -23.48 0.27
C PRO A 43 -19.51 -24.17 0.88
N GLY A 44 -18.84 -23.49 1.82
CA GLY A 44 -17.70 -24.04 2.58
C GLY A 44 -16.48 -23.12 2.71
N VAL A 45 -16.34 -22.06 1.90
CA VAL A 45 -15.21 -21.11 2.01
C VAL A 45 -15.61 -19.90 2.85
N GLN A 46 -15.57 -20.06 4.17
CA GLN A 46 -15.75 -18.95 5.12
C GLN A 46 -14.47 -18.11 5.23
N GLY A 47 -14.29 -17.20 4.29
CA GLY A 47 -13.18 -16.25 4.29
C GLY A 47 -13.15 -15.50 2.96
N GLY A 48 -13.90 -14.40 2.86
CA GLY A 48 -13.98 -13.60 1.63
C GLY A 48 -12.59 -13.17 1.15
N ARG A 49 -12.26 -13.46 -0.12
CA ARG A 49 -10.98 -13.06 -0.74
C ARG A 49 -10.83 -11.55 -0.66
N LYS A 50 -9.62 -11.09 -0.37
CA LYS A 50 -9.28 -9.66 -0.36
C LYS A 50 -8.49 -9.30 -1.61
N LEU A 51 -8.80 -8.15 -2.15
CA LEU A 51 -8.07 -7.51 -3.22
C LEU A 51 -7.46 -6.21 -2.65
N HIS A 52 -6.14 -6.15 -2.61
CA HIS A 52 -5.41 -4.94 -2.22
C HIS A 52 -4.90 -4.25 -3.47
N ILE A 53 -5.22 -2.98 -3.62
CA ILE A 53 -4.79 -2.15 -4.73
C ILE A 53 -3.77 -1.16 -4.18
N LEU A 54 -2.55 -1.21 -4.70
CA LEU A 54 -1.45 -0.35 -4.29
C LEU A 54 -1.12 0.66 -5.38
N HIS A 55 -1.09 1.93 -5.00
CA HIS A 55 -0.65 3.03 -5.84
C HIS A 55 0.68 3.54 -5.33
N ASN A 56 1.67 3.63 -6.21
CA ASN A 56 3.02 4.07 -5.85
C ASN A 56 3.42 5.28 -6.69
N THR A 57 3.77 6.40 -6.05
CA THR A 57 4.20 7.62 -6.75
C THR A 57 5.42 7.46 -7.63
N GLU A 58 6.27 6.47 -7.35
CA GLU A 58 7.46 6.19 -8.15
C GLU A 58 7.14 5.36 -9.40
N THR A 59 5.94 4.79 -9.48
CA THR A 59 5.42 4.08 -10.65
C THR A 59 3.99 4.56 -10.93
N PRO A 60 3.79 5.86 -11.22
CA PRO A 60 2.46 6.48 -11.24
C PRO A 60 1.53 5.94 -12.34
N VAL A 61 2.09 5.25 -13.34
CA VAL A 61 1.34 4.61 -14.43
C VAL A 61 0.91 3.18 -14.07
N THR A 62 1.43 2.63 -12.96
CA THR A 62 1.22 1.23 -12.59
C THR A 62 0.57 1.10 -11.21
N THR A 63 -0.58 0.43 -11.20
CA THR A 63 -1.27 -0.02 -10.00
C THR A 63 -0.93 -1.48 -9.75
N SER A 64 -0.59 -1.84 -8.51
CA SER A 64 -0.29 -3.24 -8.15
C SER A 64 -1.44 -3.86 -7.37
N ALA A 65 -1.95 -5.00 -7.81
CA ALA A 65 -3.04 -5.71 -7.17
C ALA A 65 -2.53 -6.99 -6.48
N VAL A 66 -2.82 -7.14 -5.19
CA VAL A 66 -2.53 -8.37 -4.44
C VAL A 66 -3.84 -9.08 -4.10
N ILE A 67 -3.99 -10.29 -4.63
CA ILE A 67 -5.14 -11.15 -4.36
C ILE A 67 -4.71 -12.21 -3.35
N ASP A 68 -5.28 -12.14 -2.14
CA ASP A 68 -5.05 -13.14 -1.11
C ASP A 68 -6.01 -14.33 -1.30
N THR A 69 -5.45 -15.47 -1.71
CA THR A 69 -6.19 -16.73 -1.89
C THR A 69 -5.89 -17.74 -0.78
N GLY A 70 -5.49 -17.28 0.42
CA GLY A 70 -5.25 -18.09 1.61
C GLY A 70 -3.92 -18.85 1.59
N THR A 71 -3.63 -19.58 0.51
CA THR A 71 -2.36 -20.33 0.33
C THR A 71 -1.44 -19.72 -0.71
N LYS A 72 -1.95 -18.86 -1.59
CA LYS A 72 -1.17 -18.17 -2.62
C LYS A 72 -1.60 -16.70 -2.71
N GLN A 73 -0.62 -15.81 -2.69
CA GLN A 73 -0.79 -14.40 -3.03
C GLN A 73 -0.42 -14.22 -4.49
N VAL A 74 -1.34 -13.67 -5.29
CA VAL A 74 -1.08 -13.32 -6.68
C VAL A 74 -0.89 -11.82 -6.76
N ILE A 75 0.25 -11.39 -7.31
CA ILE A 75 0.57 -9.98 -7.54
C ILE A 75 0.44 -9.70 -9.03
N LEU A 76 -0.38 -8.72 -9.40
CA LEU A 76 -0.59 -8.29 -10.77
C LEU A 76 -0.24 -6.81 -10.89
N SER A 77 0.36 -6.43 -12.02
CA SER A 77 0.55 -5.03 -12.39
C SER A 77 -0.49 -4.64 -13.43
N ALA A 78 -1.15 -3.52 -13.23
CA ALA A 78 -2.18 -2.99 -14.12
C ALA A 78 -1.95 -1.49 -14.37
N ASP A 79 -2.58 -0.98 -15.42
CA ASP A 79 -2.60 0.46 -15.71
C ASP A 79 -3.50 1.23 -14.72
N LEU A 80 -3.30 2.54 -14.58
CA LEU A 80 -4.10 3.43 -13.74
C LEU A 80 -5.60 3.39 -14.07
N LEU A 81 -5.97 3.10 -15.33
CA LEU A 81 -7.36 2.93 -15.75
C LEU A 81 -8.08 1.77 -15.06
N PHE A 82 -7.35 0.84 -14.42
CA PHE A 82 -7.94 -0.24 -13.63
C PHE A 82 -8.84 0.28 -12.50
N ASP A 83 -8.53 1.44 -11.93
CA ASP A 83 -9.34 2.04 -10.86
C ASP A 83 -10.73 2.46 -11.34
N LEU A 84 -10.88 2.76 -12.63
CA LEU A 84 -12.17 3.07 -13.25
C LEU A 84 -13.04 1.81 -13.45
N LEU A 85 -12.42 0.63 -13.49
CA LEU A 85 -13.10 -0.66 -13.62
C LEU A 85 -13.69 -1.11 -12.28
N LEU A 86 -13.02 -0.85 -11.15
CA LEU A 86 -13.44 -1.31 -9.82
C LEU A 86 -14.89 -0.92 -9.44
N PRO A 87 -15.36 0.32 -9.68
CA PRO A 87 -16.76 0.68 -9.48
C PRO A 87 -17.76 -0.13 -10.33
N ARG A 88 -17.36 -0.52 -11.55
CA ARG A 88 -18.17 -1.36 -12.45
C ARG A 88 -18.26 -2.81 -11.93
N LEU A 89 -17.25 -3.25 -11.17
CA LEU A 89 -17.22 -4.55 -10.49
C LEU A 89 -17.75 -4.50 -9.05
N SER A 90 -18.45 -3.45 -8.65
CA SER A 90 -18.96 -3.28 -7.27
C SER A 90 -19.87 -4.41 -6.77
N HIS A 91 -20.49 -5.15 -7.67
CA HIS A 91 -21.27 -6.36 -7.36
C HIS A 91 -20.39 -7.55 -6.94
N MET A 92 -19.12 -7.57 -7.36
CA MET A 92 -18.13 -8.60 -6.99
C MET A 92 -17.16 -8.13 -5.92
N TYR A 93 -16.81 -6.84 -5.90
CA TYR A 93 -15.81 -6.26 -4.99
C TYR A 93 -16.36 -5.04 -4.28
N GLN A 94 -16.44 -5.12 -2.95
CA GLN A 94 -16.86 -4.01 -2.10
C GLN A 94 -15.64 -3.38 -1.43
N ALA A 95 -15.44 -2.08 -1.67
CA ALA A 95 -14.41 -1.31 -1.00
C ALA A 95 -14.67 -1.29 0.52
N LYS A 96 -13.61 -1.47 1.30
CA LYS A 96 -13.67 -1.23 2.75
C LYS A 96 -13.85 0.27 3.00
N LYS A 97 -15.04 0.65 3.44
CA LYS A 97 -15.34 2.04 3.75
C LYS A 97 -14.44 2.54 4.88
N ASN A 98 -13.98 3.78 4.74
CA ASN A 98 -13.23 4.51 5.77
C ASN A 98 -11.96 3.80 6.25
N LEU A 99 -11.26 3.05 5.38
CA LEU A 99 -9.91 2.58 5.68
C LEU A 99 -8.96 3.09 4.61
N LYS A 100 -8.13 4.06 4.98
CA LYS A 100 -7.01 4.49 4.15
C LYS A 100 -5.71 4.02 4.80
N ILE A 101 -4.91 3.27 4.05
CA ILE A 101 -3.58 2.84 4.45
C ILE A 101 -2.59 3.58 3.55
N GLU A 102 -1.66 4.30 4.15
CA GLU A 102 -0.65 5.07 3.44
C GLU A 102 0.72 4.76 4.04
N SER A 103 1.71 4.53 3.19
CA SER A 103 3.12 4.45 3.56
C SER A 103 3.88 5.58 2.91
N LYS A 104 4.51 6.44 3.73
CA LYS A 104 5.26 7.61 3.24
C LYS A 104 6.61 7.72 3.94
N GLY A 105 7.63 8.10 3.20
CA GLY A 105 8.98 8.23 3.75
C GLY A 105 10.04 8.70 2.77
N TYR A 106 11.29 8.54 3.18
CA TYR A 106 12.47 8.91 2.40
C TYR A 106 13.06 7.70 1.67
N ARG A 107 13.65 8.00 0.51
CA ARG A 107 14.42 7.08 -0.31
C ARG A 107 15.90 7.36 -0.11
N PHE A 108 16.69 6.31 0.00
CA PHE A 108 18.14 6.36 0.14
C PHE A 108 18.78 5.43 -0.89
N GLU A 109 19.97 5.79 -1.35
CA GLU A 109 20.84 4.94 -2.19
C GLU A 109 22.08 4.53 -1.41
N ILE A 110 22.43 3.25 -1.46
CA ILE A 110 23.64 2.70 -0.83
C ILE A 110 24.23 1.64 -1.75
N GLY A 111 25.32 1.97 -2.43
CA GLY A 111 25.84 1.13 -3.52
C GLY A 111 24.77 0.88 -4.58
N ASP A 112 24.50 -0.39 -4.87
CA ASP A 112 23.51 -0.81 -5.88
C ASP A 112 22.08 -0.94 -5.33
N PHE A 113 21.86 -0.55 -4.07
CA PHE A 113 20.58 -0.72 -3.39
C PHE A 113 19.83 0.60 -3.24
N VAL A 114 18.51 0.52 -3.44
CA VAL A 114 17.56 1.56 -3.06
C VAL A 114 16.85 1.12 -1.79
N VAL A 115 16.99 1.91 -0.73
CA VAL A 115 16.36 1.62 0.57
C VAL A 115 15.31 2.69 0.86
N LYS A 116 14.10 2.26 1.17
CA LYS A 116 12.97 3.14 1.48
C LYS A 116 12.62 3.01 2.96
N VAL A 117 12.67 4.12 3.68
CA VAL A 117 12.38 4.19 5.11
C VAL A 117 11.24 5.16 5.33
N GLY A 118 10.13 4.66 5.86
CA GLY A 118 8.92 5.44 6.04
C GLY A 118 8.04 4.90 7.15
N SER A 119 6.95 5.62 7.40
CA SER A 119 5.93 5.23 8.37
C SER A 119 4.67 4.76 7.64
N VAL A 120 4.01 3.75 8.20
CA VAL A 120 2.69 3.30 7.74
C VAL A 120 1.63 3.91 8.65
N THR A 121 0.64 4.55 8.05
CA THR A 121 -0.51 5.11 8.76
C THR A 121 -1.79 4.44 8.28
N MET A 122 -2.67 4.14 9.23
CA MET A 122 -4.03 3.70 8.94
C MET A 122 -4.97 4.76 9.50
N SER A 123 -5.79 5.37 8.64
CA SER A 123 -6.72 6.41 9.04
C SER A 123 -8.15 6.04 8.69
N ASN A 124 -9.05 6.40 9.60
CA ASN A 124 -10.49 6.27 9.40
C ASN A 124 -11.04 7.60 8.87
N GLY A 125 -10.87 7.83 7.58
CA GLY A 125 -11.36 9.03 6.89
C GLY A 125 -11.86 8.69 5.48
N PRO A 126 -12.56 9.62 4.81
CA PRO A 126 -12.93 9.43 3.41
C PRO A 126 -11.66 9.20 2.58
N VAL A 127 -11.64 8.13 1.79
CA VAL A 127 -10.53 7.82 0.87
C VAL A 127 -10.54 8.89 -0.21
N GLN A 128 -9.72 9.92 -0.06
CA GLN A 128 -9.44 10.87 -1.12
C GLN A 128 -8.39 10.22 -2.01
N ARG A 129 -8.79 9.84 -3.23
CA ARG A 129 -8.02 9.01 -4.18
C ARG A 129 -6.66 9.56 -4.63
N ASN A 130 -6.26 10.73 -4.13
CA ASN A 130 -5.08 11.46 -4.58
C ASN A 130 -4.23 11.95 -3.39
N THR A 131 -3.95 11.10 -2.40
CA THR A 131 -3.10 11.56 -1.27
C THR A 131 -1.65 11.12 -1.35
N CYS A 132 -1.35 10.25 -2.30
CA CYS A 132 -0.31 10.53 -3.26
C CYS A 132 -0.96 10.93 -4.61
#